data_AF-A0A969NB50-F1
#
_entry.id   AF-A0A969NB50-F1
#
_cell.length_a   1.000
_cell.length_b   1.000
_cell.length_c   1.000
_cell.angle_alpha   90.00
_cell.angle_beta   90.00
_cell.angle_gamma   90.00
#
_symmetry.space_group_name_H-M   'P 1'
#
loop_
_entity.id
_entity.type
_entity.pdbx_description
1 polymer ?
#
loop_
_entity_poly.entity_id
_entity_poly.type
_entity_poly.pdbx_seq_one_letter_code
_entity_poly.pdbx_strand_id
1 'polypeptide(L)'
;MHLKNPFSDYGGIVIGDRFIGRKTEVEAIQNRLLGINYGNMAIMGLPRIGKSSLSWNAIMEKRSELEKLNIIPIWISFGEYKSIIEVFQEVFNELIERISSNVGLLVDITGLYDRFIDAKVNWRREDILKRFSNL
;
A
#
# COMPACT_ATOMS: atom_id res chain seq x y z
N MET A 1 11.25 2.48 -36.46
CA MET A 1 10.76 1.81 -35.24
C MET A 1 11.93 1.75 -34.27
N HIS A 2 12.01 2.66 -33.29
CA HIS A 2 13.14 2.66 -32.35
C HIS A 2 12.98 1.48 -31.39
N LEU A 3 13.91 0.52 -31.43
CA LEU A 3 14.08 -0.47 -30.38
C LEU A 3 14.40 0.29 -29.09
N LYS A 4 13.39 0.47 -28.24
CA LYS A 4 13.56 0.98 -26.88
C LYS A 4 14.39 -0.08 -26.14
N ASN A 5 15.55 0.32 -25.61
CA ASN A 5 16.43 -0.58 -24.87
C ASN A 5 15.60 -1.40 -23.86
N PRO A 6 15.58 -2.75 -23.96
CA PRO A 6 14.73 -3.60 -23.12
C PRO A 6 15.15 -3.60 -21.64
N PHE A 7 16.31 -3.01 -21.31
CA PHE A 7 16.84 -2.86 -19.94
C PHE A 7 16.69 -1.42 -19.41
N SER A 8 16.07 -0.51 -20.16
CA SER A 8 15.98 0.91 -19.78
C SER A 8 15.19 1.19 -18.50
N ASP A 9 14.38 0.25 -18.05
CA ASP A 9 13.57 0.32 -16.83
C ASP A 9 14.06 -0.65 -15.74
N TYR A 10 15.33 -1.07 -15.82
CA TYR A 10 15.93 -1.92 -14.81
C TYR A 10 15.69 -1.37 -13.40
N GLY A 11 15.15 -2.22 -12.54
CA GLY A 11 14.84 -1.90 -11.16
C GLY A 11 13.46 -1.30 -10.92
N GLY A 12 12.67 -1.05 -11.98
CA GLY A 12 11.26 -0.69 -11.89
C GLY A 12 10.32 -1.89 -11.75
N ILE A 13 9.04 -1.59 -11.52
CA ILE A 13 7.96 -2.57 -11.57
C ILE A 13 7.69 -2.91 -13.04
N VAL A 14 7.73 -4.20 -13.36
CA VAL A 14 7.46 -4.71 -14.71
C VAL A 14 5.97 -5.03 -14.83
N ILE A 15 5.30 -4.51 -15.85
CA ILE A 15 3.86 -4.62 -16.08
C ILE A 15 3.53 -5.03 -17.53
N GLY A 16 2.28 -5.42 -17.76
CA GLY A 16 1.74 -5.75 -19.09
C GLY A 16 2.50 -6.90 -19.75
N ASP A 17 2.72 -6.79 -21.07
CA ASP A 17 3.34 -7.86 -21.89
C ASP A 17 4.75 -8.27 -21.47
N ARG A 18 5.43 -7.44 -20.66
CA ARG A 18 6.77 -7.74 -20.15
C ARG A 18 6.75 -8.55 -18.86
N PHE A 19 5.59 -8.65 -18.20
CA PHE A 19 5.39 -9.52 -17.06
C PHE A 19 5.06 -10.93 -17.56
N ILE A 20 6.11 -11.75 -17.72
CA ILE A 20 6.01 -13.08 -18.34
C ILE A 20 5.93 -14.17 -17.27
N GLY A 21 4.94 -15.07 -17.41
CA GLY A 21 4.75 -16.23 -16.54
C GLY A 21 4.08 -15.86 -15.21
N ARG A 22 4.36 -16.64 -14.15
CA ARG A 22 3.90 -16.42 -12.77
C ARG A 22 2.37 -16.42 -12.56
N LYS A 23 1.60 -17.00 -13.49
CA LYS A 23 0.15 -17.06 -13.41
C LYS A 23 -0.34 -17.72 -12.12
N THR A 24 0.28 -18.84 -11.73
CA THR A 24 0.00 -19.58 -10.51
C THR A 24 0.20 -18.75 -9.24
N GLU A 25 1.26 -17.94 -9.21
CA GLU A 25 1.60 -17.09 -8.07
C GLU A 25 0.66 -15.89 -7.98
N VAL A 26 0.27 -15.32 -9.12
CA VAL A 26 -0.77 -14.30 -9.20
C VAL A 26 -2.10 -14.83 -8.65
N GLU A 27 -2.52 -16.02 -9.08
CA GLU A 27 -3.73 -16.68 -8.59
C GLU A 27 -3.63 -16.98 -7.09
N ALA A 28 -2.48 -17.45 -6.61
CA ALA A 28 -2.27 -17.70 -5.18
C ALA A 28 -2.37 -16.42 -4.34
N ILE A 29 -1.80 -15.30 -4.81
CA ILE A 29 -1.93 -13.98 -4.17
C ILE A 29 -3.39 -13.55 -4.14
N GLN A 30 -4.07 -13.62 -5.28
CA GLN A 30 -5.49 -13.20 -5.38
C GLN A 30 -6.38 -14.08 -4.51
N ASN A 31 -6.21 -15.39 -4.51
CA ASN A 31 -6.99 -16.29 -3.66
C ASN A 31 -6.79 -16.00 -2.17
N ARG A 32 -5.57 -15.64 -1.75
CA ARG A 32 -5.28 -15.32 -0.35
C ARG A 32 -5.80 -13.95 0.07
N LEU A 33 -5.65 -12.94 -0.80
CA LEU A 33 -5.96 -11.55 -0.49
C LEU A 33 -7.39 -11.14 -0.83
N LEU A 34 -8.04 -11.83 -1.76
CA LEU A 34 -9.35 -11.47 -2.32
C LEU A 34 -10.36 -12.63 -2.28
N GLY A 35 -9.94 -13.84 -1.91
CA GLY A 35 -10.82 -15.00 -1.81
C GLY A 35 -11.72 -14.96 -0.57
N ILE A 36 -12.48 -16.04 -0.36
CA ILE A 36 -13.48 -16.17 0.72
C ILE A 36 -12.85 -15.97 2.11
N ASN A 37 -11.60 -16.41 2.28
CA ASN A 37 -10.84 -16.29 3.53
C ASN A 37 -9.69 -15.29 3.36
N TYR A 38 -10.02 -14.00 3.43
CA TYR A 38 -9.05 -12.91 3.40
C TYR A 38 -7.96 -13.07 4.46
N GLY A 39 -6.74 -12.63 4.15
CA GLY A 39 -5.72 -12.47 5.18
C GLY A 39 -4.39 -11.98 4.63
N ASN A 40 -3.36 -12.06 5.47
CA ASN A 40 -2.07 -11.47 5.16
C ASN A 40 -1.19 -12.45 4.37
N MET A 41 -0.32 -11.89 3.52
CA MET A 41 0.69 -12.63 2.78
C MET A 41 2.01 -11.86 2.78
N ALA A 42 3.12 -12.58 2.91
CA ALA A 42 4.46 -12.05 2.68
C ALA A 42 5.05 -12.70 1.41
N ILE A 43 5.57 -11.88 0.50
CA ILE A 43 6.25 -12.34 -0.71
C ILE A 43 7.76 -12.17 -0.48
N MET A 44 8.46 -13.29 -0.32
CA MET A 44 9.87 -13.32 0.03
C MET A 44 10.74 -13.85 -1.11
N GLY A 45 12.02 -13.48 -1.11
CA GLY A 45 13.00 -13.96 -2.09
C GLY A 45 14.10 -12.94 -2.36
N LEU A 46 15.08 -13.33 -3.17
CA LEU A 46 16.28 -12.53 -3.47
C LEU A 46 15.94 -11.13 -4.04
N PRO A 47 16.80 -10.12 -3.84
CA PRO A 47 16.63 -8.82 -4.49
C PRO A 47 16.48 -8.95 -6.01
N ARG A 48 15.67 -8.06 -6.61
CA ARG A 48 15.50 -7.94 -8.08
C ARG A 48 14.92 -9.17 -8.82
N ILE A 49 14.34 -10.16 -8.12
CA ILE A 49 13.64 -11.30 -8.77
C ILE A 49 12.20 -10.99 -9.27
N GLY A 50 11.76 -9.72 -9.20
CA GLY A 50 10.42 -9.31 -9.61
C GLY A 50 9.32 -9.48 -8.57
N LYS A 51 9.64 -9.44 -7.26
CA LYS A 51 8.62 -9.53 -6.18
C LYS A 51 7.58 -8.41 -6.25
N SER A 52 8.04 -7.15 -6.35
CA SER A 52 7.14 -6.00 -6.47
C SER A 52 6.33 -6.05 -7.76
N SER A 53 6.93 -6.49 -8.87
CA SER A 53 6.22 -6.73 -10.13
C SER A 53 5.11 -7.77 -9.96
N LEU A 54 5.39 -8.89 -9.28
CA LEU A 54 4.39 -9.92 -9.00
C LEU A 54 3.21 -9.36 -8.18
N SER A 55 3.48 -8.64 -7.08
CA SER A 55 2.42 -8.01 -6.27
C SER A 55 1.60 -7.00 -7.07
N TRP A 56 2.27 -6.18 -7.88
CA TRP A 56 1.62 -5.16 -8.70
C TRP A 56 0.68 -5.78 -9.72
N ASN A 57 1.14 -6.76 -10.49
CA ASN A 57 0.30 -7.43 -11.49
C ASN A 57 -0.82 -8.26 -10.85
N ALA A 58 -0.62 -8.76 -9.63
CA ALA A 58 -1.65 -9.51 -8.93
C ALA A 58 -2.81 -8.61 -8.42
N ILE A 59 -2.54 -7.36 -8.04
CA ILE A 59 -3.51 -6.50 -7.35
C ILE A 59 -3.71 -5.16 -8.05
N MET A 60 -2.63 -4.41 -8.30
CA MET A 60 -2.71 -3.02 -8.77
C MET A 60 -3.18 -2.90 -10.23
N GLU A 61 -2.81 -3.84 -11.11
CA GLU A 61 -3.33 -3.87 -12.49
C GLU A 61 -4.85 -4.04 -12.54
N LYS A 62 -5.44 -4.68 -11.52
CA LYS A 62 -6.90 -4.88 -11.39
C LYS A 62 -7.58 -3.80 -10.56
N ARG A 63 -6.90 -2.70 -10.24
CA ARG A 63 -7.39 -1.66 -9.32
C ARG A 63 -8.81 -1.20 -9.66
N SER A 64 -9.08 -0.83 -10.91
CA SER A 64 -10.40 -0.34 -11.33
C SER A 64 -11.50 -1.41 -11.24
N GLU A 65 -11.17 -2.70 -11.33
CA GLU A 65 -12.12 -3.80 -11.13
C GLU A 65 -12.40 -4.00 -9.65
N LEU A 66 -11.36 -3.94 -8.81
CA LEU A 66 -11.46 -4.05 -7.36
C LEU A 66 -12.26 -2.91 -6.75
N GLU A 67 -12.07 -1.68 -7.24
CA GLU A 67 -12.81 -0.50 -6.77
C GLU A 67 -14.31 -0.63 -7.03
N LYS A 68 -14.73 -1.27 -8.14
CA LYS A 68 -16.15 -1.59 -8.41
C LYS A 68 -16.74 -2.59 -7.42
N LEU A 69 -15.89 -3.39 -6.76
CA LEU A 69 -16.26 -4.32 -5.70
C LEU A 69 -16.12 -3.70 -4.30
N ASN A 70 -15.95 -2.39 -4.20
CA ASN A 70 -15.66 -1.66 -2.96
C ASN A 70 -14.36 -2.11 -2.25
N ILE A 71 -13.40 -2.63 -3.01
CA ILE A 71 -12.05 -2.96 -2.54
C ILE A 71 -11.10 -1.88 -3.04
N ILE A 72 -10.41 -1.19 -2.14
CA ILE A 72 -9.53 -0.05 -2.48
C ILE A 72 -8.06 -0.46 -2.31
N PRO A 73 -7.33 -0.80 -3.39
CA PRO A 73 -5.95 -1.28 -3.27
C PRO A 73 -4.97 -0.12 -3.16
N ILE A 74 -4.31 0.03 -2.01
CA ILE A 74 -3.32 1.09 -1.76
C ILE A 74 -1.92 0.49 -1.85
N TRP A 75 -1.03 1.15 -2.61
CA TRP A 75 0.36 0.74 -2.77
C TRP A 75 1.28 1.69 -2.01
N ILE A 76 2.09 1.16 -1.09
CA ILE A 76 3.01 1.95 -0.28
C ILE A 76 4.42 1.38 -0.36
N SER A 77 5.39 2.26 -0.61
CA SER A 77 6.82 1.95 -0.62
C SER A 77 7.48 2.46 0.66
N PHE A 78 7.71 1.58 1.63
CA PHE A 78 8.26 1.97 2.94
C PHE A 78 9.63 2.66 2.87
N GLY A 79 10.42 2.41 1.81
CA GLY A 79 11.74 3.02 1.64
C GLY A 79 11.71 4.53 1.36
N GLU A 80 10.54 5.08 1.04
CA GLU A 80 10.36 6.51 0.70
C GLU A 80 10.07 7.38 1.93
N TYR A 81 9.76 6.77 3.07
CA TYR A 81 9.30 7.47 4.27
C TYR A 81 10.29 7.33 5.43
N LYS A 82 10.43 8.39 6.21
CA LYS A 82 11.35 8.45 7.37
C LYS A 82 10.69 7.95 8.64
N SER A 83 9.37 7.84 8.66
CA SER A 83 8.63 7.39 9.83
C SER A 83 7.35 6.66 9.45
N ILE A 84 6.87 5.82 10.38
CA ILE A 84 5.56 5.18 10.25
C ILE A 84 4.41 6.21 10.19
N ILE A 85 4.62 7.42 10.71
CA ILE A 85 3.64 8.52 10.65
C ILE A 85 3.41 8.92 9.22
N GLU A 86 4.50 9.18 8.49
CA GLU A 86 4.46 9.58 7.09
C GLU A 86 3.83 8.48 6.23
N VAL A 87 4.13 7.21 6.53
CA VAL A 87 3.47 6.06 5.89
C VAL A 87 1.96 6.08 6.09
N PHE A 88 1.49 6.26 7.33
CA PHE A 88 0.05 6.33 7.59
C PHE A 88 -0.59 7.54 6.92
N GLN A 89 0.05 8.71 6.98
CA GLN A 89 -0.43 9.91 6.29
C GLN A 89 -0.60 9.66 4.80
N GLU A 90 0.35 8.98 4.16
CA GLU A 90 0.22 8.60 2.75
C GLU A 90 -0.99 7.70 2.52
N VAL A 91 -1.17 6.66 3.34
CA VAL A 91 -2.33 5.76 3.23
C VAL A 91 -3.64 6.53 3.34
N PHE A 92 -3.74 7.50 4.27
CA PHE A 92 -4.93 8.34 4.41
C PHE A 92 -5.15 9.24 3.20
N ASN A 93 -4.09 9.86 2.66
CA ASN A 93 -4.18 10.71 1.47
C ASN A 93 -4.65 9.92 0.26
N GLU A 94 -4.03 8.77 -0.01
CA GLU A 94 -4.42 7.84 -1.08
C GLU A 94 -5.87 7.37 -0.93
N LEU A 95 -6.31 7.12 0.30
CA LEU A 95 -7.68 6.71 0.57
C LEU A 95 -8.66 7.86 0.31
N ILE A 96 -8.40 9.06 0.82
CA ILE A 96 -9.24 10.25 0.66
C ILE A 96 -9.40 10.60 -0.82
N GLU A 97 -8.32 10.57 -1.60
CA GLU A 97 -8.36 10.85 -3.03
C GLU A 97 -9.36 9.93 -3.76
N ARG A 98 -9.35 8.65 -3.40
CA ARG A 98 -10.17 7.61 -4.04
C ARG A 98 -11.63 7.63 -3.62
N ILE A 99 -11.91 8.03 -2.39
CA ILE A 99 -13.29 8.10 -1.86
C ILE A 99 -13.88 9.51 -1.93
N SER A 100 -13.18 10.47 -2.52
CA SER A 100 -13.58 11.89 -2.56
C SER A 100 -15.01 12.15 -3.04
N SER A 101 -15.56 11.24 -3.85
CA SER A 101 -16.95 11.29 -4.35
C SER A 101 -17.99 10.76 -3.35
N ASN A 102 -17.58 10.13 -2.24
CA ASN A 102 -18.44 9.59 -1.19
C ASN A 102 -18.30 10.41 0.09
N VAL A 103 -19.14 11.45 0.20
CA VAL A 103 -19.11 12.42 1.31
C VAL A 103 -19.27 11.76 2.69
N GLY A 104 -20.09 10.70 2.80
CA GLY A 104 -20.30 9.99 4.07
C GLY A 104 -19.02 9.30 4.56
N LEU A 105 -18.39 8.50 3.70
CA LEU A 105 -17.12 7.83 4.04
C LEU A 105 -15.99 8.82 4.33
N LEU A 106 -15.99 9.97 3.63
CA LEU A 106 -14.97 11.01 3.82
C LEU A 106 -15.02 11.62 5.22
N VAL A 107 -16.22 11.86 5.76
CA VAL A 107 -16.39 12.36 7.15
C VAL A 107 -15.86 11.33 8.15
N ASP A 108 -16.24 10.06 8.00
CA ASP A 108 -15.82 9.00 8.92
C ASP A 108 -14.29 8.80 8.94
N ILE A 109 -13.67 8.82 7.76
CA ILE A 109 -12.23 8.62 7.61
C ILE A 109 -11.44 9.82 8.11
N THR A 110 -11.92 11.04 7.86
CA THR A 110 -11.28 12.25 8.41
C THR A 110 -11.33 12.24 9.93
N GLY A 111 -12.48 11.88 10.52
CA GLY A 111 -12.58 11.77 11.98
C GLY A 111 -11.69 10.67 12.56
N LEU A 112 -11.44 9.58 11.83
CA LEU A 112 -10.49 8.54 12.25
C LEU A 112 -9.03 9.03 12.19
N TYR A 113 -8.69 9.81 11.16
CA TYR A 113 -7.39 10.46 11.02
C TYR A 113 -7.11 11.42 12.19
N ASP A 114 -8.07 12.28 12.53
CA ASP A 114 -7.93 13.24 13.64
C ASP A 114 -7.67 12.52 14.96
N ARG A 115 -8.44 11.46 15.26
CA ARG A 115 -8.22 10.61 16.44
C ARG A 115 -6.83 9.96 16.46
N PHE A 116 -6.33 9.51 15.32
CA PHE A 116 -4.99 8.93 15.22
C PHE A 116 -3.89 9.96 15.52
N ILE A 117 -4.03 11.18 15.01
CA ILE A 117 -3.10 12.28 15.26
C ILE A 117 -3.14 12.67 16.74
N ASP A 118 -4.33 12.88 17.30
CA ASP A 118 -4.51 13.26 18.71
C ASP A 118 -3.93 12.21 19.67
N ALA A 119 -4.21 10.92 19.42
CA ALA A 119 -3.65 9.83 20.20
C ALA A 119 -2.11 9.86 20.20
N LYS A 120 -1.49 10.12 19.06
CA LYS A 120 -0.03 10.24 18.97
C LYS A 120 0.50 11.46 19.72
N VAL A 121 -0.14 12.63 19.57
CA VAL A 121 0.28 13.84 20.28
C VAL A 121 0.24 13.60 21.79
N ASN A 122 -0.79 12.93 22.27
CA ASN A 122 -0.94 12.56 23.68
C ASN A 122 0.13 11.56 24.14
N TRP A 123 0.39 10.50 23.37
CA TRP A 123 1.47 9.55 23.68
C TRP A 123 2.84 10.23 23.79
N ARG A 124 3.15 11.15 22.86
CA ARG A 124 4.42 11.89 22.86
C ARG A 124 4.54 12.80 24.08
N ARG A 125 3.44 13.41 24.55
CA ARG A 125 3.42 14.20 25.79
C ARG A 125 3.66 13.34 27.02
N GLU A 126 3.00 12.19 27.13
CA GLU A 126 3.20 11.27 28.26
C GLU A 126 4.63 10.75 28.35
N ASP A 127 5.25 10.39 27.23
CA ASP A 127 6.65 9.96 27.19
C ASP A 127 7.62 11.05 27.64
N ILE A 128 7.35 12.31 27.26
CA ILE A 128 8.15 13.45 27.73
C ILE A 128 7.97 13.65 29.24
N LEU A 129 6.73 13.62 29.74
CA LEU A 129 6.43 13.75 31.17
C LEU A 129 7.06 12.63 32.01
N LYS A 130 7.09 11.39 31.50
CA LYS A 130 7.81 10.25 32.12
C LYS A 130 9.32 10.46 32.18
N ARG A 131 9.92 11.16 31.21
CA ARG A 131 11.35 11.47 31.21
C ARG A 131 11.71 12.57 32.21
N PHE A 132 10.81 13.53 32.44
CA PHE A 132 11.02 14.61 33.42
C PHE A 132 10.65 14.23 34.86
N SER A 133 9.86 13.17 35.08
CA SER A 133 9.50 12.67 36.41
C SER A 133 10.48 11.64 37.01
N ASN A 134 11.49 11.23 36.22
CA ASN A 134 12.56 10.33 36.66
C ASN A 134 13.93 11.05 36.79
N LEU A 135 13.91 12.38 36.88
CA LEU A 135 15.04 13.27 37.20
C LEU A 135 14.78 13.93 38.56
#